data_AF-A0A7R9VJA9-F1
#
_entry.id   AF-A0A7R9VJA9-F1
#
_cell.length_a   1.000
_cell.length_b   1.000
_cell.length_c   1.000
_cell.angle_alpha   90.00
_cell.angle_beta   90.00
_cell.angle_gamma   90.00
#
_symmetry.space_group_name_H-M   'P 1'
#
loop_
_entity.id
_entity.type
_entity.pdbx_description
1 polymer ?
#
loop_
_entity_poly.entity_id
_entity_poly.type
_entity_poly.pdbx_seq_one_letter_code
_entity_poly.pdbx_strand_id
1 'polypeptide(L)'
;WLEYINVIPYETKNHYHYHDNRILPPHITAEESLKGDWWYKPEYIFNELNINSAVSQPDHNETLSIAKNINSTYEVAGYAYTGGGRKISRVEVTTDGGINWNLCELQRTERPTEYGMYWCWIWWKFDLKVVDLVGCKEIWCRAWDESNNPQPTNPTWNLMGMGNNQVFRVKVHMDRTATGEHVFRFEHPTQPGQQTGGWMTTVAGKPDSAGFGRLLEVQGEQAQAQAAAP
;
A
#
# COMPACT_ATOMS: atom_id res chain seq x y z
N TRP A 1 6.91 27.87 -1.82
CA TRP A 1 6.90 29.28 -1.41
C TRP A 1 5.98 30.05 -2.36
N LEU A 2 4.82 30.53 -1.90
CA LEU A 2 3.84 31.23 -2.74
C LEU A 2 4.27 32.68 -2.99
N GLU A 3 4.25 33.13 -4.24
CA GLU A 3 4.64 34.49 -4.63
C GLU A 3 3.48 35.28 -5.24
N TYR A 4 2.70 34.65 -6.12
CA TYR A 4 1.56 35.28 -6.82
C TYR A 4 0.31 34.43 -6.76
N ILE A 5 -0.84 35.08 -6.73
CA ILE A 5 -2.17 34.48 -6.95
C ILE A 5 -2.76 35.20 -8.16
N ASN A 6 -2.91 34.47 -9.27
CA ASN A 6 -3.41 35.01 -10.54
C ASN A 6 -4.74 34.35 -10.89
N VAL A 7 -5.76 35.17 -11.17
CA VAL A 7 -7.04 34.71 -11.70
C VAL A 7 -6.98 34.79 -13.23
N ILE A 8 -7.09 33.65 -13.90
CA ILE A 8 -6.97 33.51 -15.35
C ILE A 8 -8.13 32.66 -15.91
N PRO A 9 -8.58 32.90 -17.16
CA PRO A 9 -9.72 32.17 -17.74
C PRO A 9 -9.34 30.81 -18.33
N TYR A 10 -8.13 30.33 -18.10
CA TYR A 10 -7.58 29.07 -18.64
C TYR A 10 -6.66 28.40 -17.62
N GLU A 11 -6.39 27.11 -17.77
CA GLU A 11 -5.46 26.36 -16.91
C GLU A 11 -4.03 26.90 -17.00
N THR A 12 -3.29 26.86 -15.90
CA THR A 12 -1.91 27.35 -15.87
C THR A 12 -1.05 26.68 -16.94
N LYS A 13 -0.22 27.48 -17.62
CA LYS A 13 0.73 26.98 -18.64
C LYS A 13 2.10 26.61 -18.05
N ASN A 14 2.17 26.45 -16.73
CA ASN A 14 3.40 26.08 -16.06
C ASN A 14 3.84 24.66 -16.48
N HIS A 15 5.14 24.48 -16.74
CA HIS A 15 5.72 23.19 -17.09
C HIS A 15 5.31 22.06 -16.13
N TYR A 16 5.34 22.31 -14.82
CA TYR A 16 5.00 21.31 -13.80
C TYR A 16 3.51 20.94 -13.74
N HIS A 17 2.63 21.75 -14.32
CA HIS A 17 1.20 21.39 -14.42
C HIS A 17 0.94 20.36 -15.53
N TYR A 18 1.77 20.36 -16.57
CA TYR A 18 1.66 19.41 -17.67
C TYR A 18 2.58 18.21 -17.49
N HIS A 19 3.84 18.41 -17.12
CA HIS A 19 4.88 17.38 -17.11
C HIS A 19 5.15 16.76 -15.74
N ASP A 20 4.23 16.92 -14.80
CA ASP A 20 4.29 16.30 -13.47
C ASP A 20 2.85 16.07 -12.94
N ASN A 21 2.70 15.33 -11.83
CA ASN A 21 1.43 15.11 -11.13
C ASN A 21 0.28 14.58 -12.02
N ARG A 22 0.59 13.58 -12.84
CA ARG A 22 -0.38 12.86 -13.67
C ARG A 22 -0.29 11.35 -13.50
N ILE A 23 -1.44 10.68 -13.45
CA ILE A 23 -1.54 9.22 -13.45
C ILE A 23 -1.88 8.78 -14.88
N LEU A 24 -0.85 8.54 -15.69
CA LEU A 24 -1.00 8.04 -17.05
C LEU A 24 -1.42 6.57 -17.07
N PRO A 25 -2.07 6.09 -18.17
CA PRO A 25 -2.44 4.69 -18.28
C PRO A 25 -1.23 3.74 -18.16
N PRO A 26 -1.40 2.53 -17.59
CA PRO A 26 -0.30 1.61 -17.30
C PRO A 26 0.55 1.15 -18.48
N HIS A 27 0.04 1.29 -19.72
CA HIS A 27 0.77 0.91 -20.92
C HIS A 27 1.74 1.99 -21.40
N ILE A 28 1.60 3.24 -20.93
CA ILE A 28 2.40 4.37 -21.39
C ILE A 28 3.81 4.34 -20.80
N THR A 29 4.80 4.18 -21.67
CA THR A 29 6.21 4.23 -21.30
C THR A 29 6.75 5.66 -21.26
N ALA A 30 8.00 5.83 -20.79
CA ALA A 30 8.69 7.11 -20.85
C ALA A 30 8.80 7.61 -22.30
N GLU A 31 9.20 6.75 -23.23
CA GLU A 31 9.35 7.06 -24.65
C GLU A 31 8.00 7.37 -25.32
N GLU A 32 6.95 6.66 -24.94
CA GLU A 32 5.60 6.92 -25.44
C GLU A 32 5.01 8.20 -24.89
N SER A 33 5.29 8.55 -23.63
CA SER A 33 4.83 9.81 -23.03
C SER A 33 5.40 11.04 -23.75
N LEU A 34 6.57 10.91 -24.39
CA LEU A 34 7.21 11.94 -25.19
C LEU A 34 6.60 12.05 -26.60
N LYS A 35 5.77 11.09 -27.01
CA LYS A 35 5.08 11.08 -28.30
C LYS A 35 3.62 11.49 -28.10
N GLY A 36 3.11 12.35 -28.97
CA GLY A 36 1.73 12.81 -28.89
C GLY A 36 1.49 13.81 -27.74
N ASP A 37 0.26 13.86 -27.24
CA ASP A 37 -0.26 14.89 -26.34
C ASP A 37 -0.57 14.38 -24.92
N TRP A 38 0.03 13.25 -24.48
CA TRP A 38 -0.28 12.60 -23.19
C TRP A 38 -0.25 13.54 -21.99
N TRP A 39 0.77 14.40 -21.91
CA TRP A 39 0.93 15.37 -20.84
C TRP A 39 -0.08 16.52 -20.85
N TYR A 40 -0.86 16.65 -21.93
CA TYR A 40 -1.87 17.70 -22.10
C TYR A 40 -3.31 17.17 -22.00
N LYS A 41 -3.47 15.86 -21.77
CA LYS A 41 -4.77 15.19 -21.61
C LYS A 41 -5.30 15.39 -20.18
N PRO A 42 -6.38 16.17 -19.98
CA PRO A 42 -6.82 16.62 -18.65
C PRO A 42 -7.34 15.48 -17.76
N GLU A 43 -7.72 14.34 -18.34
CA GLU A 43 -8.28 13.20 -17.62
C GLU A 43 -7.24 12.53 -16.70
N TYR A 44 -5.95 12.77 -16.94
CA TYR A 44 -4.86 12.18 -16.16
C TYR A 44 -4.32 13.09 -15.07
N ILE A 45 -4.87 14.30 -14.88
CA ILE A 45 -4.45 15.22 -13.81
C ILE A 45 -4.79 14.61 -12.45
N PHE A 46 -3.80 14.54 -11.56
CA PHE A 46 -3.98 14.01 -10.22
C PHE A 46 -4.22 15.12 -9.20
N ASN A 47 -5.49 15.43 -8.93
CA ASN A 47 -5.90 16.45 -7.95
C ASN A 47 -6.34 15.82 -6.63
N GLU A 48 -7.39 14.99 -6.66
CA GLU A 48 -7.86 14.30 -5.46
C GLU A 48 -7.06 13.03 -5.20
N LEU A 49 -6.57 12.89 -3.97
CA LEU A 49 -5.94 11.64 -3.54
C LEU A 49 -6.94 10.47 -3.65
N ASN A 50 -6.44 9.32 -4.09
CA ASN A 50 -7.18 8.07 -3.99
C ASN A 50 -7.16 7.55 -2.54
N ILE A 51 -8.03 6.57 -2.27
CA ILE A 51 -8.04 5.90 -0.97
C ILE A 51 -6.74 5.13 -0.75
N ASN A 52 -6.16 5.23 0.45
CA ASN A 52 -4.96 4.52 0.84
C ASN A 52 -4.99 4.13 2.33
N SER A 53 -4.26 3.08 2.67
CA SER A 53 -3.93 2.70 4.04
C SER A 53 -2.60 1.98 4.08
N ALA A 54 -1.90 2.11 5.20
CA ALA A 54 -0.62 1.45 5.43
C ALA A 54 -0.53 0.97 6.87
N VAL A 55 0.21 -0.11 7.08
CA VAL A 55 0.57 -0.63 8.39
C VAL A 55 1.77 0.16 8.91
N SER A 56 1.71 0.65 10.15
CA SER A 56 2.83 1.26 10.85
C SER A 56 3.32 0.44 12.04
N GLN A 57 2.52 -0.53 12.50
CA GLN A 57 2.90 -1.49 13.52
C GLN A 57 2.39 -2.87 13.10
N PRO A 58 3.25 -3.90 13.01
CA PRO A 58 4.64 -3.96 13.50
C PRO A 58 5.63 -3.12 12.69
N ASP A 59 6.76 -2.77 13.31
CA ASP A 59 7.89 -2.12 12.64
C ASP A 59 8.64 -3.08 11.70
N HIS A 60 9.39 -2.53 10.75
CA HIS A 60 10.24 -3.35 9.89
C HIS A 60 11.37 -4.01 10.68
N ASN A 61 11.51 -5.32 10.53
CA ASN A 61 12.35 -6.22 11.30
C ASN A 61 12.06 -6.26 12.80
N GLU A 62 10.90 -5.76 13.24
CA GLU A 62 10.42 -6.03 14.59
C GLU A 62 10.31 -7.55 14.79
N THR A 63 10.67 -8.01 15.99
CA THR A 63 10.57 -9.41 16.37
C THR A 63 9.62 -9.59 17.55
N LEU A 64 8.75 -10.60 17.44
CA LEU A 64 7.81 -10.99 18.47
C LEU A 64 8.09 -12.42 18.93
N SER A 65 8.44 -12.59 20.20
CA SER A 65 8.68 -13.92 20.79
C SER A 65 7.42 -14.78 20.73
N ILE A 66 7.53 -15.95 20.08
CA ILE A 66 6.41 -16.89 19.96
C ILE A 66 6.08 -17.47 21.34
N ALA A 67 7.09 -17.99 22.05
CA ALA A 67 6.89 -18.66 23.33
C ALA A 67 6.26 -17.76 24.39
N LYS A 68 6.61 -16.46 24.40
CA LYS A 68 6.10 -15.50 25.40
C LYS A 68 4.70 -14.99 25.06
N ASN A 69 4.32 -14.98 23.78
CA ASN A 69 3.13 -14.27 23.32
C ASN A 69 2.08 -15.17 22.65
N ILE A 70 2.29 -16.48 22.49
CA ILE A 70 1.38 -17.35 21.71
C ILE A 70 -0.09 -17.28 22.18
N ASN A 71 -0.33 -17.04 23.48
CA ASN A 71 -1.67 -16.93 24.07
C ASN A 71 -2.13 -15.48 24.28
N SER A 72 -1.41 -14.48 23.76
CA SER A 72 -1.77 -13.07 23.84
C SER A 72 -2.21 -12.50 22.49
N THR A 73 -2.58 -11.23 22.50
CA THR A 73 -2.80 -10.42 21.30
C THR A 73 -1.59 -9.53 21.04
N TYR A 74 -1.46 -9.12 19.79
CA TYR A 74 -0.50 -8.14 19.31
C TYR A 74 -1.27 -7.04 18.57
N GLU A 75 -1.02 -5.77 18.92
CA GLU A 75 -1.69 -4.65 18.27
C GLU A 75 -1.04 -4.40 16.90
N VAL A 76 -1.80 -4.66 15.83
CA VAL A 76 -1.46 -4.23 14.48
C VAL A 76 -2.11 -2.88 14.26
N ALA A 77 -1.35 -1.88 13.85
CA ALA A 77 -1.86 -0.51 13.72
C ALA A 77 -1.32 0.17 12.46
N GLY A 78 -1.98 1.26 12.09
CA GLY A 78 -1.62 2.03 10.91
C GLY A 78 -2.48 3.26 10.73
N TYR A 79 -2.38 3.86 9.55
CA TYR A 79 -3.20 5.00 9.16
C TYR A 79 -3.95 4.71 7.86
N ALA A 80 -4.99 5.49 7.61
CA ALA A 80 -5.74 5.50 6.36
C ALA A 80 -6.19 6.91 5.99
N TYR A 81 -6.26 7.20 4.69
CA TYR A 81 -6.73 8.48 4.15
C TYR A 81 -7.40 8.29 2.79
N THR A 82 -8.17 9.30 2.36
CA THR A 82 -8.73 9.41 1.01
C THR A 82 -8.84 10.90 0.66
N GLY A 83 -8.89 11.24 -0.63
CA GLY A 83 -9.04 12.61 -1.09
C GLY A 83 -10.49 13.10 -1.14
N GLY A 84 -10.67 14.31 -1.66
CA GLY A 84 -11.99 14.90 -1.91
C GLY A 84 -12.85 15.12 -0.66
N GLY A 85 -12.24 15.13 0.53
CA GLY A 85 -12.96 15.33 1.80
C GLY A 85 -13.78 14.12 2.22
N ARG A 86 -13.58 12.96 1.57
CA ARG A 86 -14.36 11.76 1.84
C ARG A 86 -14.01 11.13 3.18
N LYS A 87 -15.01 10.59 3.86
CA LYS A 87 -14.83 9.83 5.10
C LYS A 87 -14.26 8.45 4.83
N ILE A 88 -13.25 8.03 5.60
CA ILE A 88 -12.90 6.60 5.73
C ILE A 88 -13.99 5.88 6.52
N SER A 89 -14.67 4.94 5.87
CA SER A 89 -15.81 4.20 6.42
C SER A 89 -15.36 2.99 7.23
N ARG A 90 -14.36 2.24 6.74
CA ARG A 90 -13.77 1.08 7.43
C ARG A 90 -12.32 0.83 7.00
N VAL A 91 -11.58 0.16 7.86
CA VAL A 91 -10.28 -0.46 7.57
C VAL A 91 -10.40 -1.93 7.94
N GLU A 92 -9.84 -2.80 7.10
CA GLU A 92 -9.91 -4.24 7.25
C GLU A 92 -8.51 -4.84 7.23
N VAL A 93 -8.27 -5.86 8.05
CA VAL A 93 -7.03 -6.63 8.12
C VAL A 93 -7.29 -8.11 7.85
N THR A 94 -6.36 -8.74 7.13
CA THR A 94 -6.37 -10.18 6.83
C THR A 94 -5.01 -10.79 7.13
N THR A 95 -5.01 -12.06 7.54
CA THR A 95 -3.82 -12.90 7.75
C THR A 95 -3.82 -14.17 6.89
N ASP A 96 -4.84 -14.36 6.04
CA ASP A 96 -5.02 -15.56 5.22
C ASP A 96 -5.04 -15.29 3.71
N GLY A 97 -4.34 -14.23 3.28
CA GLY A 97 -4.26 -13.87 1.86
C GLY A 97 -5.54 -13.22 1.30
N GLY A 98 -6.38 -12.64 2.16
CA GLY A 98 -7.57 -11.90 1.76
C GLY A 98 -8.81 -12.77 1.55
N ILE A 99 -8.81 -14.00 2.06
CA ILE A 99 -9.97 -14.88 2.07
C ILE A 99 -10.96 -14.36 3.12
N ASN A 100 -10.48 -14.06 4.32
CA ASN A 100 -11.28 -13.49 5.40
C ASN A 100 -10.73 -12.13 5.85
N TRP A 101 -11.63 -11.20 6.14
CA TRP A 101 -11.29 -9.84 6.54
C TRP A 101 -11.90 -9.50 7.89
N ASN A 102 -11.10 -8.92 8.77
CA ASN A 102 -11.50 -8.48 10.10
C ASN A 102 -11.56 -6.95 10.15
N LEU A 103 -12.56 -6.39 10.81
CA LEU A 103 -12.72 -4.94 10.95
C LEU A 103 -11.77 -4.39 12.02
N CYS A 104 -11.07 -3.31 11.68
CA CYS A 104 -10.24 -2.56 12.61
C CYS A 104 -11.07 -1.55 13.42
N GLU A 105 -10.58 -1.21 14.62
CA GLU A 105 -11.07 -0.04 15.35
C GLU A 105 -10.52 1.23 14.70
N LEU A 106 -11.39 2.20 14.41
CA LEU A 106 -11.00 3.47 13.79
C LEU A 106 -10.91 4.58 14.84
N GLN A 107 -9.78 5.26 14.87
CA GLN A 107 -9.51 6.38 15.75
C GLN A 107 -9.44 7.67 14.92
N ARG A 108 -10.48 8.51 15.08
CA ARG A 108 -10.59 9.80 14.39
C ARG A 108 -10.41 10.93 15.39
N THR A 109 -9.26 11.58 15.34
CA THR A 109 -8.96 12.75 16.17
C THR A 109 -9.70 13.98 15.65
N GLU A 110 -9.67 14.18 14.33
CA GLU A 110 -10.23 15.37 13.70
C GLU A 110 -11.73 15.24 13.43
N ARG A 111 -12.44 16.33 13.66
CA ARG A 111 -13.87 16.44 13.37
C ARG A 111 -14.07 16.82 11.91
N PRO A 112 -15.20 16.42 11.29
CA PRO A 112 -15.52 16.94 9.97
C PRO A 112 -15.68 18.46 10.01
N THR A 113 -15.52 19.11 8.86
CA THR A 113 -15.87 20.52 8.69
C THR A 113 -17.38 20.73 8.87
N GLU A 114 -17.82 21.99 8.92
CA GLU A 114 -19.24 22.36 8.94
C GLU A 114 -20.04 21.78 7.75
N TYR A 115 -19.37 21.45 6.65
CA TYR A 115 -19.95 20.82 5.45
C TYR A 115 -19.81 19.30 5.41
N GLY A 116 -19.39 18.66 6.52
CA GLY A 116 -19.24 17.21 6.58
C GLY A 116 -17.96 16.67 5.92
N MET A 117 -16.96 17.51 5.65
CA MET A 117 -15.75 17.09 4.94
C MET A 117 -14.66 16.60 5.90
N TYR A 118 -13.98 15.52 5.52
CA TYR A 118 -12.90 14.87 6.27
C TYR A 118 -11.57 15.07 5.54
N TRP A 119 -10.77 16.05 5.96
CA TRP A 119 -9.49 16.40 5.31
C TRP A 119 -8.27 15.74 5.92
N CYS A 120 -8.42 15.10 7.08
CA CYS A 120 -7.33 14.49 7.81
C CYS A 120 -7.41 12.97 7.73
N TRP A 121 -6.24 12.33 7.80
CA TRP A 121 -6.15 10.88 7.96
C TRP A 121 -6.81 10.39 9.26
N ILE A 122 -6.93 9.09 9.38
CA ILE A 122 -7.34 8.43 10.62
C ILE A 122 -6.27 7.42 11.03
N TRP A 123 -6.24 7.11 12.32
CA TRP A 123 -5.52 5.94 12.82
C TRP A 123 -6.46 4.75 12.87
N TRP A 124 -5.91 3.55 12.73
CA TRP A 124 -6.63 2.32 12.93
C TRP A 124 -5.78 1.33 13.71
N LYS A 125 -6.44 0.45 14.46
CA LYS A 125 -5.79 -0.64 15.17
C LYS A 125 -6.61 -1.92 15.15
N PHE A 126 -5.94 -3.05 15.32
CA PHE A 126 -6.52 -4.37 15.33
C PHE A 126 -5.76 -5.27 16.31
N ASP A 127 -6.46 -5.83 17.29
CA ASP A 127 -5.91 -6.79 18.25
C ASP A 127 -5.80 -8.17 17.60
N LEU A 128 -4.66 -8.44 16.97
CA LEU A 128 -4.38 -9.71 16.31
C LEU A 128 -4.00 -10.77 17.35
N LYS A 129 -4.66 -11.93 17.33
CA LYS A 129 -4.22 -13.06 18.17
C LYS A 129 -2.91 -13.59 17.62
N VAL A 130 -1.90 -13.72 18.49
CA VAL A 130 -0.56 -14.15 18.05
C VAL A 130 -0.57 -15.59 17.52
N VAL A 131 -1.49 -16.44 18.00
CA VAL A 131 -1.69 -17.78 17.43
C VAL A 131 -2.09 -17.75 15.95
N ASP A 132 -2.80 -16.71 15.49
CA ASP A 132 -3.22 -16.59 14.08
C ASP A 132 -2.04 -16.21 13.16
N LEU A 133 -0.88 -15.86 13.73
CA LEU A 133 0.37 -15.70 12.97
C LEU A 133 1.04 -17.05 12.64
N VAL A 134 0.64 -18.15 13.29
CA VAL A 134 1.17 -19.47 12.97
C VAL A 134 0.68 -19.90 11.59
N GLY A 135 1.60 -19.96 10.63
CA GLY A 135 1.27 -20.27 9.22
C GLY A 135 0.90 -19.05 8.38
N CYS A 136 0.64 -17.89 9.01
CA CYS A 136 0.46 -16.61 8.33
C CYS A 136 1.73 -16.27 7.54
N LYS A 137 1.55 -15.89 6.27
CA LYS A 137 2.64 -15.43 5.40
C LYS A 137 2.72 -13.92 5.36
N GLU A 138 1.57 -13.26 5.40
CA GLU A 138 1.44 -11.82 5.21
C GLU A 138 0.26 -11.28 6.01
N ILE A 139 0.45 -10.13 6.64
CA ILE A 139 -0.63 -9.30 7.17
C ILE A 139 -0.94 -8.25 6.12
N TRP A 140 -2.19 -8.18 5.66
CA TRP A 140 -2.61 -7.11 4.74
C TRP A 140 -3.56 -6.14 5.43
N CYS A 141 -3.52 -4.87 5.01
CA CYS A 141 -4.58 -3.92 5.32
C CYS A 141 -5.17 -3.30 4.04
N ARG A 142 -6.46 -2.96 4.12
CA ARG A 142 -7.15 -2.15 3.11
C ARG A 142 -8.18 -1.23 3.75
N ALA A 143 -8.37 -0.06 3.18
CA ALA A 143 -9.41 0.88 3.58
C ALA A 143 -10.55 0.97 2.56
N TRP A 144 -11.69 1.44 3.05
CA TRP A 144 -12.87 1.83 2.27
C TRP A 144 -13.30 3.25 2.63
N ASP A 145 -13.76 4.02 1.66
CA ASP A 145 -14.36 5.33 1.90
C ASP A 145 -15.89 5.27 1.91
N GLU A 146 -16.54 6.41 2.12
CA GLU A 146 -18.00 6.55 2.11
C GLU A 146 -18.62 6.42 0.71
N SER A 147 -17.81 6.51 -0.34
CA SER A 147 -18.23 6.17 -1.71
C SER A 147 -18.20 4.67 -1.98
N ASN A 148 -17.90 3.85 -0.97
CA ASN A 148 -17.71 2.40 -1.07
C ASN A 148 -16.61 2.00 -2.06
N ASN A 149 -15.57 2.83 -2.22
CA ASN A 149 -14.40 2.47 -3.03
C ASN A 149 -13.35 1.76 -2.15
N PRO A 150 -12.98 0.50 -2.47
CA PRO A 150 -11.87 -0.18 -1.81
C PRO A 150 -10.53 0.10 -2.50
N GLN A 151 -9.43 -0.15 -1.77
CA GLN A 151 -8.11 -0.33 -2.38
C GLN A 151 -8.06 -1.61 -3.23
N PRO A 152 -7.37 -1.59 -4.39
CA PRO A 152 -7.16 -2.80 -5.21
C PRO A 152 -6.20 -3.78 -4.53
N THR A 153 -6.36 -5.08 -4.79
CA THR A 153 -5.45 -6.10 -4.23
C THR A 153 -4.05 -6.04 -4.85
N ASN A 154 -3.96 -5.69 -6.13
CA ASN A 154 -2.71 -5.69 -6.88
C ASN A 154 -2.32 -4.26 -7.29
N PRO A 155 -1.01 -3.95 -7.34
CA PRO A 155 -0.55 -2.64 -7.77
C PRO A 155 -0.96 -2.36 -9.21
N THR A 156 -1.38 -1.12 -9.46
CA THR A 156 -1.54 -0.57 -10.81
C THR A 156 -0.34 0.31 -11.10
N TRP A 157 0.53 -0.14 -12.00
CA TRP A 157 1.73 0.62 -12.38
C TRP A 157 1.35 1.84 -13.23
N ASN A 158 2.08 2.94 -13.06
CA ASN A 158 2.08 4.07 -13.98
C ASN A 158 3.48 4.70 -14.03
N LEU A 159 3.76 5.42 -15.12
CA LEU A 159 5.06 6.03 -15.41
C LEU A 159 5.65 6.82 -14.24
N MET A 160 4.81 7.57 -13.51
CA MET A 160 5.23 8.47 -12.44
C MET A 160 5.31 7.77 -11.08
N GLY A 161 4.87 6.52 -10.98
CA GLY A 161 4.76 5.80 -9.69
C GLY A 161 3.79 6.47 -8.71
N MET A 162 2.88 7.33 -9.20
CA MET A 162 1.98 8.13 -8.37
C MET A 162 0.69 7.38 -8.04
N GLY A 163 0.02 7.76 -6.95
CA GLY A 163 -1.27 7.17 -6.57
C GLY A 163 -1.20 5.67 -6.28
N ASN A 164 -0.03 5.13 -5.91
CA ASN A 164 0.11 3.72 -5.57
C ASN A 164 -0.70 3.39 -4.30
N ASN A 165 -1.75 2.59 -4.44
CA ASN A 165 -2.72 2.37 -3.37
C ASN A 165 -3.23 0.92 -3.23
N GLN A 166 -2.51 -0.07 -3.75
CA GLN A 166 -2.88 -1.46 -3.48
C GLN A 166 -2.88 -1.76 -1.97
N VAL A 167 -3.54 -2.85 -1.58
CA VAL A 167 -3.48 -3.37 -0.21
C VAL A 167 -2.04 -3.42 0.28
N PHE A 168 -1.79 -2.83 1.45
CA PHE A 168 -0.45 -2.80 2.02
C PHE A 168 -0.17 -4.14 2.68
N ARG A 169 1.01 -4.73 2.44
CA ARG A 169 1.34 -6.09 2.89
C ARG A 169 2.64 -6.11 3.68
N VAL A 170 2.59 -6.67 4.89
CA VAL A 170 3.75 -6.94 5.73
C VAL A 170 3.99 -8.44 5.73
N LYS A 171 5.18 -8.89 5.30
CA LYS A 171 5.55 -10.30 5.38
C LYS A 171 5.82 -10.72 6.81
N VAL A 172 5.40 -11.92 7.15
CA VAL A 172 5.64 -12.56 8.45
C VAL A 172 6.61 -13.72 8.22
N HIS A 173 7.76 -13.64 8.87
CA HIS A 173 8.78 -14.68 8.87
C HIS A 173 8.79 -15.39 10.21
N MET A 174 9.09 -16.69 10.21
CA MET A 174 9.39 -17.43 11.43
C MET A 174 10.89 -17.66 11.49
N ASP A 175 11.54 -16.89 12.34
CA ASP A 175 12.99 -16.87 12.47
C ASP A 175 13.44 -17.40 13.83
N ARG A 176 14.77 -17.55 13.98
CA ARG A 176 15.42 -17.83 15.26
C ARG A 176 16.39 -16.71 15.58
N THR A 177 16.34 -16.23 16.82
CA THR A 177 17.35 -15.29 17.33
C THR A 177 18.70 -15.99 17.51
N ALA A 178 19.76 -15.22 17.74
CA ALA A 178 21.09 -15.76 18.05
C ALA A 178 21.10 -16.65 19.32
N THR A 179 20.14 -16.47 20.23
CA THR A 179 19.98 -17.29 21.44
C THR A 179 19.12 -18.54 21.20
N GLY A 180 18.64 -18.77 19.97
CA GLY A 180 17.80 -19.91 19.59
C GLY A 180 16.31 -19.72 19.88
N GLU A 181 15.88 -18.54 20.31
CA GLU A 181 14.46 -18.24 20.55
C GLU A 181 13.71 -18.12 19.21
N HIS A 182 12.59 -18.82 19.10
CA HIS A 182 11.70 -18.70 17.94
C HIS A 182 10.89 -17.39 18.01
N VAL A 183 10.96 -16.60 16.96
CA VAL A 183 10.30 -15.30 16.85
C VAL A 183 9.53 -15.20 15.53
N PHE A 184 8.43 -14.44 15.53
CA PHE A 184 7.94 -13.85 14.30
C PHE A 184 8.78 -12.62 13.99
N ARG A 185 9.23 -12.45 12.74
CA ARG A 185 9.85 -11.21 12.26
C ARG A 185 8.99 -10.60 11.16
N PHE A 186 8.76 -9.31 11.23
CA PHE A 186 7.89 -8.60 10.30
C PHE A 186 8.72 -7.82 9.27
N GLU A 187 8.33 -7.89 8.00
CA GLU A 187 9.05 -7.23 6.92
C GLU A 187 8.09 -6.40 6.06
N HIS A 188 8.25 -5.08 6.11
CA HIS A 188 7.55 -4.13 5.23
C HIS A 188 7.99 -4.25 3.76
N PRO A 189 7.21 -3.75 2.78
CA PRO A 189 7.54 -3.84 1.36
C PRO A 189 8.89 -3.21 0.99
N THR A 190 9.17 -2.03 1.52
CA THR A 190 10.38 -1.24 1.29
C THR A 190 10.78 -0.48 2.56
N GLN A 191 11.97 0.11 2.55
CA GLN A 191 12.44 1.04 3.57
C GLN A 191 12.44 2.49 3.05
N PRO A 192 12.27 3.50 3.92
CA PRO A 192 12.20 4.90 3.49
C PRO A 192 13.57 5.44 3.05
N GLY A 193 13.55 6.29 2.02
CA GLY A 193 14.73 6.97 1.50
C GLY A 193 15.70 6.03 0.79
N GLN A 194 16.98 6.07 1.18
CA GLN A 194 18.05 5.26 0.60
C GLN A 194 18.36 3.99 1.43
N GLN A 195 17.52 3.69 2.42
CA GLN A 195 17.69 2.50 3.24
C GLN A 195 17.41 1.23 2.41
N THR A 196 18.15 0.17 2.70
CA THR A 196 18.00 -1.12 2.04
C THR A 196 17.11 -2.05 2.87
N GLY A 197 16.48 -3.01 2.20
CA GLY A 197 15.60 -3.98 2.82
C GLY A 197 14.14 -3.80 2.43
N GLY A 198 13.33 -4.73 2.91
CA GLY A 198 11.95 -4.87 2.48
C GLY A 198 11.81 -5.92 1.39
N TRP A 199 10.70 -6.64 1.45
CA TRP A 199 10.55 -7.87 0.68
C TRP A 199 10.42 -7.61 -0.83
N MET A 200 10.07 -6.39 -1.26
CA MET A 200 10.03 -6.01 -2.68
C MET A 200 11.41 -5.64 -3.25
N THR A 201 12.46 -5.57 -2.42
CA THR A 201 13.81 -5.15 -2.88
C THR A 201 14.67 -6.32 -3.37
N THR A 202 14.35 -7.55 -3.01
CA THR A 202 15.12 -8.73 -3.44
C THR A 202 14.75 -9.13 -4.86
N VAL A 203 15.75 -9.27 -5.74
CA VAL A 203 15.54 -9.59 -7.18
C VAL A 203 14.85 -10.94 -7.37
N ALA A 204 15.09 -11.90 -6.47
CA ALA A 204 14.52 -13.25 -6.52
C ALA A 204 13.00 -13.33 -6.30
N GLY A 205 12.35 -12.22 -5.94
CA GLY A 205 10.90 -12.11 -5.77
C GLY A 205 10.28 -10.94 -6.52
N LYS A 206 11.04 -10.24 -7.37
CA LYS A 206 10.46 -9.24 -8.25
C LYS A 206 9.59 -10.00 -9.26
N PRO A 207 8.29 -9.69 -9.41
CA PRO A 207 7.62 -10.07 -10.64
C PRO A 207 8.49 -9.54 -11.77
N ASP A 208 8.76 -10.36 -12.78
CA ASP A 208 9.36 -9.86 -14.01
C ASP A 208 8.50 -8.66 -14.41
N SER A 209 9.09 -7.47 -14.29
CA SER A 209 8.47 -6.26 -14.77
C SER A 209 8.53 -6.41 -16.27
N ALA A 210 7.52 -7.07 -16.82
CA ALA A 210 7.04 -6.70 -18.12
C ALA A 210 6.86 -5.19 -17.99
N GLY A 211 7.76 -4.40 -18.59
CA GLY A 211 7.26 -3.17 -19.20
C GLY A 211 5.93 -3.55 -19.85
N PHE A 212 4.89 -2.74 -19.69
CA PHE A 212 3.48 -3.07 -20.01
C PHE A 212 2.66 -3.70 -18.88
N GLY A 213 2.51 -3.01 -17.73
CA GLY A 213 1.26 -2.98 -16.94
C GLY A 213 0.57 -4.30 -16.54
N ARG A 214 1.26 -5.44 -16.59
CA ARG A 214 0.78 -6.76 -16.15
C ARG A 214 1.77 -7.31 -15.15
N LEU A 215 1.29 -7.54 -13.92
CA LEU A 215 2.01 -8.38 -12.98
C LEU A 215 1.96 -9.80 -13.54
N LEU A 216 3.12 -10.36 -13.89
CA LEU A 216 3.20 -11.78 -14.24
C LEU A 216 2.85 -12.62 -13.01
N GLU A 217 2.13 -13.73 -13.24
CA GLU A 217 1.87 -14.75 -12.23
C GLU A 217 3.21 -15.13 -11.57
N VAL A 218 3.20 -15.21 -10.24
CA VAL A 218 4.38 -15.53 -9.44
C VAL A 218 4.88 -16.91 -9.87
N GLN A 219 6.01 -16.97 -10.60
CA GLN A 219 6.65 -18.22 -11.04
C GLN A 219 7.26 -19.05 -9.88
N GLY A 220 6.74 -18.92 -8.67
CA GLY A 220 7.13 -19.72 -7.50
C GLY A 220 6.42 -21.07 -7.42
N GLU A 221 5.22 -21.21 -8.00
CA GLU A 221 4.42 -22.44 -7.86
C GLU A 221 4.73 -23.51 -8.92
N GLN A 222 5.19 -23.13 -10.10
CA GLN A 222 5.51 -24.11 -11.17
C GLN A 222 6.85 -24.84 -10.95
N ALA A 223 7.82 -24.22 -10.27
CA ALA A 223 9.11 -24.84 -10.00
C ALA A 223 9.04 -25.96 -8.95
N GLN A 224 8.13 -25.86 -7.97
CA GLN A 224 7.93 -26.93 -6.98
C GLN A 224 7.09 -28.10 -7.54
N ALA A 225 6.16 -27.84 -8.46
CA ALA A 225 5.37 -28.90 -9.09
C ALA A 225 6.19 -29.76 -10.07
N GLN A 226 7.19 -29.19 -10.76
CA GLN A 226 8.06 -29.94 -11.68
C GLN A 226 9.18 -30.72 -10.96
N ALA A 227 9.59 -30.31 -9.75
CA ALA A 227 10.57 -31.04 -8.97
C ALA A 227 9.99 -32.22 -8.15
N ALA A 228 8.66 -32.30 -8.05
CA ALA A 228 7.94 -33.30 -7.26
C ALA A 228 7.20 -34.37 -8.10
N ALA A 229 7.36 -34.37 -9.42
CA ALA A 229 6.87 -35.45 -10.28
C ALA A 229 7.92 -36.59 -10.33
N PRO A 230 7.51 -37.86 -10.13
CA PRO A 230 8.41 -39.02 -10.04
C PRO A 230 9.11 -39.37 -11.35
#